data_AF-A0A968HAF8-F1
#
_entry.id   AF-A0A968HAF8-F1
#
_cell.length_a   1.000
_cell.length_b   1.000
_cell.length_c   1.000
_cell.angle_alpha   90.00
_cell.angle_beta   90.00
_cell.angle_gamma   90.00
#
_symmetry.space_group_name_H-M   'P 1'
#
loop_
_entity.id
_entity.type
_entity.pdbx_description
1 polymer ?
#
loop_
_entity_poly.entity_id
_entity_poly.type
_entity_poly.pdbx_seq_one_letter_code
_entity_poly.pdbx_strand_id
1 'polypeptide(L)'
;MFNKYRETVTSFLRKGLLPSEIAFAVALGNFVGILPFLGLHTVIAIGLAYLLRLNIVIVFLGTQISNPLSFPFILFISAQIGNLMLKGRLLDLEFTTDLAVLKSYIVPTMIGCVVFGLAVGALSYVLTLAVARRFRA
;
A
#
# COMPACT_ATOMS: atom_id res chain seq x y z
N MET A 1 36.34 -3.55 9.32
CA MET A 1 35.69 -2.78 8.22
C MET A 1 34.15 -2.93 8.18
N PHE A 2 33.57 -4.06 8.63
CA PHE A 2 32.11 -4.27 8.66
C PHE A 2 31.31 -3.42 9.67
N ASN A 3 31.92 -2.95 10.78
CA ASN A 3 31.21 -2.16 11.79
C ASN A 3 30.80 -0.75 11.33
N LYS A 4 31.56 -0.14 10.41
CA LYS A 4 31.28 1.23 9.92
C LYS A 4 29.99 1.30 9.10
N TYR A 5 29.65 0.20 8.42
CA TYR A 5 28.40 0.05 7.69
C TYR A 5 27.21 -0.22 8.61
N ARG A 6 27.40 -1.04 9.67
CA ARG A 6 26.36 -1.24 10.70
C ARG A 6 25.98 0.08 11.36
N GLU A 7 26.94 0.91 11.76
CA GLU A 7 26.63 2.18 12.43
C GLU A 7 25.97 3.21 11.51
N THR A 8 26.32 3.22 10.22
CA THR A 8 25.65 4.07 9.22
C THR A 8 24.21 3.61 8.99
N VAL A 9 23.99 2.31 8.79
CA VAL A 9 22.65 1.73 8.64
C VAL A 9 21.81 1.96 9.91
N THR A 10 22.41 1.78 11.08
CA THR A 10 21.72 1.97 12.37
C THR A 10 21.46 3.46 12.65
N SER A 11 22.29 4.39 12.17
CA SER A 11 22.07 5.84 12.32
C SER A 11 21.02 6.38 11.34
N PHE A 12 20.88 5.79 10.14
CA PHE A 12 19.73 6.03 9.25
C PHE A 12 18.42 5.48 9.84
N LEU A 13 18.47 4.36 10.57
CA LEU A 13 17.32 3.76 11.26
C LEU A 13 16.98 4.45 12.60
N ARG A 14 17.96 5.05 13.28
CA ARG A 14 17.80 5.76 14.57
C ARG A 14 17.63 7.27 14.45
N LYS A 15 17.80 7.86 13.26
CA LYS A 15 17.41 9.27 13.06
C LYS A 15 15.98 9.43 13.57
N GLY A 16 15.79 10.38 14.48
CA GLY A 16 14.60 10.56 15.30
C GLY A 16 13.33 10.83 14.49
N LEU A 17 12.85 9.82 13.77
CA LEU A 17 11.58 9.86 13.08
C LEU A 17 10.50 9.95 14.14
N LEU A 18 9.65 10.96 14.02
CA LEU A 18 8.47 11.08 14.85
C LEU A 18 7.59 9.84 14.59
N PRO A 19 6.90 9.30 15.60
CA PRO A 19 5.96 8.19 15.41
C PRO A 19 4.95 8.43 14.28
N SER A 20 4.58 9.70 14.07
CA SER A 20 3.73 10.14 12.96
C SER A 20 4.38 10.01 11.58
N GLU A 21 5.69 10.22 11.45
CA GLU A 21 6.42 10.07 10.18
C GLU A 21 6.53 8.59 9.80
N ILE A 22 6.80 7.71 10.78
CA ILE A 22 6.82 6.26 10.57
C ILE A 22 5.44 5.78 10.15
N ALA A 23 4.40 6.19 10.88
CA ALA A 23 3.03 5.84 10.56
C ALA A 23 2.60 6.33 9.16
N PHE A 24 2.98 7.55 8.78
CA PHE A 24 2.66 8.09 7.46
C PHE A 24 3.42 7.36 6.34
N ALA A 25 4.69 7.01 6.56
CA ALA A 25 5.46 6.21 5.61
C ALA A 25 4.86 4.82 5.38
N VAL A 26 4.46 4.10 6.44
CA VAL A 26 3.80 2.79 6.32
C VAL A 26 2.46 2.93 5.60
N ALA A 27 1.65 3.91 5.98
CA ALA A 27 0.34 4.16 5.37
C ALA A 27 0.45 4.46 3.87
N LEU A 28 1.40 5.31 3.47
CA LEU A 28 1.65 5.63 2.07
C LEU A 28 2.11 4.39 1.29
N GLY A 29 3.05 3.61 1.84
CA GLY A 29 3.53 2.38 1.21
C GLY A 29 2.41 1.38 0.96
N ASN A 30 1.57 1.13 1.98
CA ASN A 30 0.44 0.22 1.87
C ASN A 30 -0.61 0.72 0.87
N PHE A 31 -0.94 2.02 0.91
CA PHE A 31 -1.87 2.65 -0.03
C PHE A 31 -1.42 2.47 -1.49
N VAL A 32 -0.17 2.86 -1.79
CA VAL A 32 0.36 2.77 -3.16
C VAL A 32 0.54 1.31 -3.58
N GLY A 33 0.92 0.42 -2.65
CA GLY A 33 1.04 -1.01 -2.92
C GLY A 33 -0.27 -1.64 -3.39
N ILE A 34 -1.42 -1.24 -2.83
CA ILE A 34 -2.75 -1.77 -3.20
C ILE A 34 -3.20 -1.32 -4.60
N LEU A 35 -2.63 -0.24 -5.13
CA LEU A 35 -2.97 0.21 -6.47
C LEU A 35 -2.53 -0.82 -7.52
N PRO A 36 -3.33 -1.03 -8.59
CA PRO A 36 -3.11 -2.12 -9.55
C PRO A 36 -2.01 -1.76 -10.58
N PHE A 37 -0.91 -1.17 -10.13
CA PHE A 37 0.24 -0.82 -10.95
C PHE A 37 1.29 -1.94 -10.86
N LEU A 38 1.18 -2.95 -11.72
CA LEU A 38 2.11 -4.09 -11.78
C LEU A 38 3.56 -3.60 -11.91
N GLY A 39 4.38 -3.87 -10.90
CA GLY A 39 5.80 -3.50 -10.82
C GLY A 39 6.10 -2.00 -10.67
N LEU A 40 5.19 -1.11 -11.10
CA LEU A 40 5.40 0.34 -11.05
C LEU A 40 5.01 0.97 -9.69
N HIS A 41 4.14 0.31 -8.90
CA HIS A 41 3.71 0.82 -7.60
C HIS A 41 4.89 1.13 -6.67
N THR A 42 5.93 0.28 -6.65
CA THR A 42 7.13 0.51 -5.83
C THR A 42 7.89 1.77 -6.26
N VAL A 43 8.05 1.98 -7.57
CA VAL A 43 8.72 3.17 -8.12
C VAL A 43 7.93 4.43 -7.78
N ILE A 44 6.59 4.38 -7.93
CA ILE A 44 5.69 5.47 -7.56
C ILE A 44 5.80 5.75 -6.06
N ALA A 45 5.79 4.72 -5.21
CA ALA A 45 5.90 4.87 -3.77
C ALA A 45 7.23 5.47 -3.34
N ILE A 46 8.35 5.06 -3.95
CA ILE A 46 9.68 5.64 -3.69
C ILE A 46 9.72 7.10 -4.14
N GLY A 47 9.17 7.42 -5.32
CA GLY A 47 9.08 8.79 -5.81
C GLY A 47 8.25 9.69 -4.88
N LEU A 48 7.10 9.19 -4.40
CA LEU A 48 6.28 9.88 -3.41
C LEU A 48 6.98 9.99 -2.06
N ALA A 49 7.72 8.97 -1.62
CA ALA A 49 8.51 9.01 -0.40
C ALA A 49 9.57 10.11 -0.47
N TYR A 50 10.26 10.24 -1.60
CA TYR A 50 11.25 11.28 -1.81
C TYR A 50 10.61 12.68 -1.79
N LEU A 51 9.48 12.86 -2.49
CA LEU A 51 8.76 14.14 -2.54
C LEU A 51 8.24 14.58 -1.16
N LEU A 52 7.72 13.62 -0.40
CA LEU A 52 7.16 13.85 0.94
C LEU A 52 8.21 13.80 2.05
N ARG A 53 9.50 13.65 1.70
CA ARG A 53 10.64 13.54 2.63
C ARG A 53 10.48 12.42 3.68
N LEU A 54 9.84 11.33 3.28
CA LEU A 54 9.62 10.15 4.10
C LEU A 54 10.79 9.17 4.00
N ASN A 55 10.90 8.29 5.00
CA ASN A 55 11.88 7.23 4.95
C ASN A 55 11.52 6.24 3.84
N ILE A 56 12.29 6.29 2.76
CA ILE A 56 12.12 5.46 1.55
C ILE A 56 12.09 3.96 1.91
N VAL A 57 12.89 3.52 2.88
CA VAL A 57 12.94 2.11 3.29
C VAL A 57 11.61 1.67 3.90
N ILE A 58 11.02 2.51 4.76
CA ILE A 58 9.74 2.20 5.40
C ILE A 58 8.61 2.18 4.36
N VAL A 59 8.60 3.14 3.44
CA VAL A 59 7.61 3.19 2.36
C VAL A 59 7.74 1.96 1.45
N PHE A 60 8.97 1.59 1.07
CA PHE A 60 9.25 0.39 0.29
C PHE A 60 8.76 -0.89 0.98
N LEU A 61 9.01 -1.03 2.28
CA LEU A 61 8.51 -2.18 3.02
C LEU A 61 6.98 -2.22 3.06
N GLY A 62 6.32 -1.06 3.14
CA GLY A 62 4.86 -0.97 3.02
C GLY A 62 4.32 -1.44 1.66
N THR A 63 5.04 -1.16 0.56
CA THR A 63 4.57 -1.63 -0.76
C THR A 63 4.53 -3.15 -0.91
N GLN A 64 5.30 -3.89 -0.08
CA GLN A 64 5.35 -5.35 -0.12
C GLN A 64 4.06 -6.03 0.38
N ILE A 65 3.06 -5.25 0.81
CA ILE A 65 1.70 -5.77 1.02
C ILE A 65 1.13 -6.41 -0.23
N SER A 66 1.54 -5.93 -1.42
CA SER A 66 1.16 -6.47 -2.72
C SER A 66 2.28 -7.35 -3.27
N ASN A 67 2.29 -8.60 -2.84
CA ASN A 67 3.15 -9.64 -3.37
C ASN A 67 2.37 -10.54 -4.37
N PRO A 68 3.06 -11.36 -5.20
CA PRO A 68 2.38 -12.19 -6.20
C PRO A 68 1.28 -13.10 -5.65
N LEU A 69 1.38 -13.49 -4.37
CA LEU A 69 0.39 -14.31 -3.70
C LEU A 69 -0.84 -13.51 -3.23
N SER A 70 -0.64 -12.30 -2.69
CA SER A 70 -1.70 -11.43 -2.15
C SER A 70 -2.39 -10.59 -3.22
N PHE A 71 -1.70 -10.28 -4.32
CA PHE A 71 -2.21 -9.42 -5.37
C PHE A 71 -3.56 -9.89 -5.97
N PRO A 72 -3.78 -11.19 -6.27
CA PRO A 72 -5.08 -11.66 -6.73
C PRO A 72 -6.22 -11.39 -5.72
N PHE A 73 -5.94 -11.53 -4.42
CA PHE A 73 -6.91 -11.26 -3.36
C PHE A 73 -7.21 -9.77 -3.24
N ILE A 74 -6.18 -8.92 -3.35
CA ILE A 74 -6.33 -7.46 -3.34
C ILE A 74 -7.20 -7.01 -4.52
N LEU A 75 -6.95 -7.54 -5.72
CA LEU A 75 -7.76 -7.24 -6.90
C LEU A 75 -9.21 -7.73 -6.74
N PHE A 76 -9.41 -8.93 -6.21
CA PHE A 76 -10.74 -9.47 -5.99
C PHE A 76 -11.55 -8.60 -5.01
N ILE A 77 -10.98 -8.28 -3.85
CA ILE A 77 -11.63 -7.42 -2.85
C ILE A 77 -11.91 -6.03 -3.44
N SER A 78 -10.96 -5.47 -4.18
CA SER A 78 -11.11 -4.17 -4.83
C SER A 78 -12.21 -4.22 -5.89
N ALA A 79 -12.26 -5.24 -6.74
CA ALA A 79 -13.32 -5.42 -7.73
C ALA A 79 -14.70 -5.52 -7.07
N GLN A 80 -14.80 -6.25 -5.95
CA GLN A 80 -16.03 -6.37 -5.19
C GLN A 80 -16.48 -5.02 -4.61
N ILE A 81 -15.59 -4.31 -3.93
CA ILE A 81 -15.88 -2.99 -3.36
C ILE A 81 -16.31 -2.01 -4.46
N GLY A 82 -15.57 -1.96 -5.55
CA GLY A 82 -15.87 -1.06 -6.66
C GLY A 82 -17.19 -1.38 -7.36
N ASN A 83 -17.50 -2.66 -7.57
CA ASN A 83 -18.74 -3.07 -8.20
C ASN A 83 -19.95 -2.82 -7.28
N LEU A 84 -19.78 -3.03 -5.96
CA LEU A 84 -20.78 -2.68 -4.97
C LEU A 84 -21.06 -1.17 -4.97
N MET A 85 -20.02 -0.33 -5.05
CA MET A 85 -20.18 1.12 -5.07
C MET A 85 -20.80 1.65 -6.36
N LEU A 86 -20.40 1.11 -7.52
CA LEU A 86 -20.87 1.58 -8.82
C LEU A 86 -22.23 1.01 -9.23
N LYS A 87 -22.50 -0.26 -8.89
CA LYS A 87 -23.66 -1.02 -9.39
C LYS A 87 -24.60 -1.49 -8.28
N GLY A 88 -24.27 -1.25 -7.01
CA GLY A 88 -25.09 -1.65 -5.87
C GLY A 88 -25.13 -3.15 -5.61
N ARG A 89 -24.29 -3.95 -6.28
CA ARG A 89 -24.24 -5.41 -6.14
C ARG A 89 -22.81 -5.93 -6.16
N LEU A 90 -22.61 -7.09 -5.52
CA LEU A 90 -21.34 -7.82 -5.64
C LEU A 90 -21.12 -8.27 -7.08
N LEU A 91 -19.86 -8.48 -7.40
CA LEU A 91 -19.39 -8.96 -8.68
C LEU A 91 -19.78 -10.43 -8.84
N ASP A 92 -20.56 -10.72 -9.87
CA ASP A 92 -20.79 -12.09 -10.32
C ASP A 92 -19.58 -12.52 -11.14
N LEU A 93 -18.85 -13.51 -10.65
CA LEU A 93 -17.66 -14.04 -11.32
C LEU A 93 -18.09 -14.96 -12.47
N GLU A 94 -18.22 -14.39 -13.66
CA GLU A 94 -18.36 -15.17 -14.89
C GLU A 94 -16.98 -15.39 -15.51
N PHE A 95 -16.58 -16.67 -15.64
CA PHE A 95 -15.39 -17.05 -16.38
C PHE A 95 -15.66 -16.90 -17.87
N THR A 96 -15.29 -15.73 -18.41
CA THR A 96 -15.38 -15.44 -19.85
C THR A 96 -14.02 -15.07 -20.39
N THR A 97 -13.75 -15.49 -21.63
CA THR A 97 -12.59 -15.08 -22.42
C THR A 97 -12.84 -13.77 -23.18
N ASP A 98 -14.04 -13.19 -23.06
CA ASP A 98 -14.37 -11.96 -23.74
C ASP A 98 -13.65 -10.75 -23.10
N LEU A 99 -12.76 -10.17 -23.89
CA LEU A 99 -11.97 -9.00 -23.51
C LEU A 99 -12.85 -7.76 -23.24
N ALA A 100 -14.05 -7.69 -23.83
CA ALA A 100 -15.00 -6.60 -23.58
C ALA A 100 -15.55 -6.66 -22.15
N VAL A 101 -15.86 -7.85 -21.66
CA VAL A 101 -16.33 -8.06 -20.28
C VAL A 101 -15.20 -7.77 -19.29
N LEU A 102 -13.96 -8.17 -19.60
CA LEU A 102 -12.79 -7.85 -18.78
C LEU A 102 -12.58 -6.34 -18.62
N LYS A 103 -12.75 -5.57 -19.70
CA LYS A 103 -12.68 -4.09 -19.64
C LYS A 103 -13.73 -3.49 -18.72
N SER A 104 -14.92 -4.10 -18.64
CA SER A 104 -15.96 -3.64 -17.72
C SER A 104 -15.59 -3.81 -16.24
N TYR A 105 -14.62 -4.67 -15.92
CA TYR A 105 -14.14 -4.87 -14.54
C TYR A 105 -13.02 -3.92 -14.13
N ILE A 106 -12.34 -3.28 -15.09
CA ILE A 106 -11.21 -2.37 -14.81
C ILE A 106 -11.66 -1.17 -13.99
N VAL A 107 -12.71 -0.47 -14.42
CA VAL A 107 -13.18 0.76 -13.76
C VAL A 107 -13.65 0.49 -12.31
N PRO A 108 -14.52 -0.50 -12.03
CA PRO A 108 -14.84 -0.87 -10.67
C PRO A 108 -13.60 -1.20 -9.84
N THR A 109 -12.71 -2.04 -10.38
CA THR A 109 -11.50 -2.45 -9.64
C THR A 109 -10.61 -1.28 -9.29
N MET A 110 -10.42 -0.30 -10.18
CA MET A 110 -9.63 0.91 -9.88
C MET A 110 -10.25 1.73 -8.75
N ILE A 111 -11.57 1.94 -8.76
CA ILE A 111 -12.26 2.66 -7.68
C ILE A 111 -12.13 1.89 -6.37
N GLY A 112 -12.33 0.58 -6.41
CA GLY A 112 -12.17 -0.27 -5.25
C GLY A 112 -10.75 -0.28 -4.69
N CYS A 113 -9.72 -0.25 -5.53
CA CYS A 113 -8.32 -0.15 -5.11
C CYS A 113 -8.06 1.17 -4.36
N VAL A 114 -8.62 2.28 -4.83
CA VAL A 114 -8.49 3.57 -4.13
C VAL A 114 -9.18 3.51 -2.76
N VAL A 115 -10.41 3.01 -2.70
CA VAL A 115 -11.19 2.94 -1.45
C VAL A 115 -10.58 1.96 -0.46
N PHE A 116 -10.25 0.75 -0.91
CA PHE A 116 -9.59 -0.27 -0.11
C PHE A 116 -8.20 0.19 0.33
N GLY A 117 -7.44 0.79 -0.58
CA GLY A 117 -6.12 1.37 -0.28
C GLY A 117 -6.20 2.45 0.79
N LEU A 118 -7.18 3.37 0.70
CA LEU A 118 -7.37 4.41 1.71
C LEU A 118 -7.75 3.81 3.07
N ALA A 119 -8.63 2.81 3.09
CA ALA A 119 -9.03 2.14 4.31
C ALA A 119 -7.84 1.41 4.98
N VAL A 120 -7.08 0.64 4.20
CA VAL A 120 -5.89 -0.07 4.69
C VAL A 120 -4.80 0.92 5.10
N GLY A 121 -4.57 1.98 4.31
CA GLY A 121 -3.61 3.03 4.63
C GLY A 121 -3.94 3.74 5.93
N ALA A 122 -5.20 4.15 6.12
CA ALA A 122 -5.66 4.79 7.35
C ALA A 122 -5.55 3.86 8.56
N LEU A 123 -5.95 2.59 8.41
CA LEU A 123 -5.79 1.58 9.46
C LEU A 123 -4.32 1.38 9.83
N SER A 124 -3.47 1.26 8.82
CA SER A 124 -2.02 1.08 8.99
C SER A 124 -1.39 2.28 9.69
N TYR A 125 -1.84 3.51 9.39
CA TYR A 125 -1.42 4.72 10.08
C TYR A 125 -1.73 4.65 11.57
N VAL A 126 -3.01 4.36 11.91
CA VAL A 126 -3.47 4.33 13.31
C VAL A 126 -2.74 3.24 14.10
N LEU A 127 -2.63 2.03 13.53
CA LEU A 127 -1.94 0.92 14.17
C LEU A 127 -0.45 1.23 14.39
N THR A 128 0.24 1.71 13.35
CA THR A 128 1.67 2.04 13.45
C THR A 128 1.91 3.16 14.45
N LEU A 129 1.04 4.18 14.48
CA LEU A 129 1.13 5.28 15.42
C LEU A 129 0.91 4.82 16.87
N ALA A 130 -0.10 3.97 17.10
CA ALA A 130 -0.39 3.41 18.43
C ALA A 130 0.78 2.57 18.95
N VAL A 131 1.35 1.71 18.09
CA VAL A 131 2.50 0.87 18.42
C VAL A 131 3.74 1.72 18.67
N ALA A 132 4.07 2.64 17.76
CA ALA A 132 5.26 3.48 17.89
C ALA A 132 5.21 4.43 19.10
N ARG A 133 4.01 4.88 19.52
CA ARG A 133 3.83 5.64 20.76
C ARG A 133 4.07 4.79 22.00
N ARG A 134 3.64 3.53 22.00
CA ARG A 134 3.80 2.61 23.14
C ARG A 134 5.26 2.25 23.43
N PHE A 135 6.13 2.24 22.41
CA PHE A 135 7.57 1.96 22.59
C PHE A 135 8.41 3.18 22.96
N ARG A 136 7.84 4.40 22.90
CA ARG A 136 8.50 5.65 23.33
C ARG A 136 8.06 6.15 24.71
N ALA A 137 7.04 5.54 25.31
CA ALA A 137 6.61 5.77 26.70
C ALA A 137 7.36 4.82 27.63
#